data_AF-A0A835HRN8-F1
#
_entry.id   AF-A0A835HRN8-F1
#
_cell.length_a   1.000
_cell.length_b   1.000
_cell.length_c   1.000
_cell.angle_alpha   90.00
_cell.angle_beta   90.00
_cell.angle_gamma   90.00
#
_symmetry.space_group_name_H-M   'P 1'
#
loop_
_entity.id
_entity.type
_entity.pdbx_description
1 polymer ?
#
loop_
_entity_poly.entity_id
_entity_poly.type
_entity_poly.pdbx_seq_one_letter_code
_entity_poly.pdbx_strand_id
1 'polypeptide(L)'
;MGLINVARLRLGVSYIEFLTRVLDFSACRPTSFVCLKHLVLDIKPTETQLQVMAFLLQSYPNLQTLSLWVHYAITNSPTMERYCLSKNLSAKGILKHLKTVKIHGFDGTEAELDVVRYFLESADKLENMDITLLISTAQRSSEPNEYL
;
A
#
# COMPACT_ATOMS: atom_id res chain seq x y z
N MET A 1 -16.08 18.31 13.11
CA MET A 1 -15.76 19.16 11.94
C MET A 1 -14.88 18.34 11.00
N GLY A 2 -15.48 17.63 10.04
CA GLY A 2 -14.80 16.60 9.24
C GLY A 2 -14.27 17.11 7.90
N LEU A 3 -13.32 16.38 7.31
CA LEU A 3 -12.70 16.61 5.99
C LEU A 3 -13.71 16.36 4.83
N ILE A 4 -14.84 17.07 4.82
CA ILE A 4 -15.99 16.82 3.93
C ILE A 4 -15.74 17.19 2.45
N ASN A 5 -14.66 17.92 2.13
CA ASN A 5 -14.33 18.34 0.76
C ASN A 5 -13.01 17.77 0.23
N VAL A 6 -12.38 16.85 0.95
CA VAL A 6 -11.09 16.28 0.52
C VAL A 6 -11.34 15.13 -0.44
N ALA A 7 -11.19 15.40 -1.74
CA ALA A 7 -11.26 14.36 -2.77
C ALA A 7 -9.96 13.58 -2.93
N ARG A 8 -8.83 14.14 -2.48
CA ARG A 8 -7.48 13.56 -2.56
C ARG A 8 -6.78 13.64 -1.21
N LEU A 9 -6.31 12.52 -0.70
CA LEU A 9 -5.52 12.46 0.53
C LEU A 9 -4.19 11.77 0.25
N ARG A 10 -3.10 12.34 0.76
CA ARG A 10 -1.79 11.69 0.79
C ARG A 10 -1.35 11.52 2.24
N LEU A 11 -0.98 10.30 2.61
CA LEU A 11 -0.43 9.97 3.92
C LEU A 11 1.00 9.48 3.76
N GLY A 12 1.94 10.26 4.30
CA GLY A 12 3.36 9.91 4.29
C GLY A 12 3.72 8.81 5.30
N VAL A 13 4.89 8.20 5.14
CA VAL A 13 5.37 7.07 5.96
C VAL A 13 5.31 7.38 7.45
N SER A 14 5.74 8.58 7.87
CA SER A 14 5.72 8.99 9.28
C SER A 14 4.32 9.06 9.87
N TYR A 15 3.32 9.42 9.07
CA TYR A 15 1.93 9.47 9.53
C TYR A 15 1.35 8.07 9.66
N ILE A 16 1.62 7.18 8.71
CA ILE A 16 1.23 5.77 8.80
C ILE A 16 1.89 5.11 10.02
N GLU A 17 3.17 5.40 10.27
CA GLU A 17 3.89 4.91 11.45
C GLU A 17 3.35 5.50 12.77
N PHE A 18 2.83 6.72 12.74
CA PHE A 18 2.10 7.26 13.89
C PHE A 18 0.79 6.50 14.11
N LEU A 19 0.03 6.23 13.04
CA LEU A 19 -1.23 5.49 13.11
C LEU A 19 -1.04 4.06 13.64
N THR A 20 0.06 3.37 13.30
CA THR A 20 0.34 2.03 13.85
C THR A 20 0.48 2.02 15.37
N ARG A 21 0.84 3.15 16.00
CA ARG A 21 1.04 3.27 17.46
C ARG A 21 -0.23 3.67 18.20
N VAL A 22 -1.17 4.33 17.52
CA VAL A 22 -2.33 4.97 18.14
C VAL A 22 -3.62 4.22 17.83
N LEU A 23 -3.70 3.54 16.69
CA LEU A 23 -4.89 2.77 16.31
C LEU A 23 -4.87 1.41 17.01
N ASP A 24 -5.82 1.21 17.91
CA ASP A 24 -6.25 -0.12 18.29
C ASP A 24 -7.28 -0.61 17.26
N PHE A 25 -6.82 -1.43 16.31
CA PHE A 25 -7.66 -1.97 15.23
C PHE A 25 -8.83 -2.83 15.74
N SER A 26 -8.76 -3.31 16.99
CA SER A 26 -9.85 -4.07 17.60
C SER A 26 -10.98 -3.18 18.13
N ALA A 27 -10.67 -1.93 18.48
CA ALA A 27 -11.60 -1.00 19.12
C ALA A 27 -12.10 0.11 18.18
N CYS A 28 -11.32 0.50 17.17
CA CYS A 28 -11.67 1.58 16.26
C CYS A 28 -12.60 1.12 15.13
N ARG A 29 -13.71 1.84 14.92
CA ARG A 29 -14.55 1.68 13.72
C ARG A 29 -14.07 2.62 12.61
N PRO A 30 -13.94 2.13 11.37
CA PRO A 30 -13.64 2.98 10.22
C PRO A 30 -14.66 4.12 10.10
N THR A 31 -14.23 5.37 10.24
CA THR A 31 -15.07 6.52 9.92
C THR A 31 -15.21 6.62 8.40
N SER A 32 -16.44 6.62 7.90
CA SER A 32 -16.68 6.66 6.46
C SER A 32 -16.45 8.06 5.89
N PHE A 33 -15.44 8.18 5.02
CA PHE A 33 -15.15 9.40 4.27
C PHE A 33 -15.59 9.21 2.81
N VAL A 34 -16.89 9.38 2.58
CA VAL A 34 -17.54 9.12 1.28
C VAL A 34 -17.11 10.04 0.14
N CYS A 35 -16.51 11.19 0.44
CA CYS A 35 -16.06 12.16 -0.57
C CYS A 35 -14.68 11.83 -1.15
N LEU A 36 -13.90 10.97 -0.48
CA LEU A 36 -12.54 10.68 -0.90
C LEU A 36 -12.53 9.77 -2.13
N LYS A 37 -11.87 10.21 -3.20
CA LYS A 37 -11.77 9.46 -4.47
C LYS A 37 -10.36 8.99 -4.77
N HIS A 38 -9.35 9.71 -4.29
CA HIS A 38 -7.95 9.36 -4.53
C HIS A 38 -7.17 9.31 -3.22
N LEU A 39 -6.45 8.21 -3.02
CA LEU A 39 -5.62 7.98 -1.85
C LEU A 39 -4.20 7.66 -2.31
N VAL A 40 -3.23 8.38 -1.73
CA VAL A 40 -1.81 8.09 -1.89
C VAL A 40 -1.27 7.69 -0.52
N LEU A 41 -0.68 6.50 -0.44
CA LEU A 41 -0.06 5.98 0.77
C LEU A 41 1.41 5.72 0.53
N ASP A 42 2.25 6.29 1.38
CA ASP A 42 3.65 5.90 1.49
C ASP A 42 3.76 4.87 2.63
N ILE A 43 4.11 3.62 2.31
CA ILE A 43 4.11 2.49 3.25
C ILE A 43 5.46 1.76 3.27
N LYS A 44 5.78 1.14 4.41
CA LYS A 44 6.79 0.09 4.54
C LYS A 44 6.07 -1.27 4.46
N PRO A 45 6.66 -2.30 3.84
CA PRO A 45 6.06 -3.63 3.70
C PRO A 45 6.12 -4.41 5.03
N THR A 46 5.46 -3.88 6.06
CA THR A 46 5.39 -4.45 7.41
C THR A 46 3.93 -4.77 7.74
N GLU A 47 3.69 -5.79 8.56
CA GLU A 47 2.32 -6.21 8.91
C GLU A 47 1.45 -5.06 9.43
N THR A 48 2.00 -4.30 10.38
CA THR A 48 1.28 -3.22 11.05
C THR A 48 0.88 -2.12 10.08
N GLN A 49 1.74 -1.78 9.12
CA GLN A 49 1.39 -0.79 8.10
C GLN A 49 0.37 -1.32 7.08
N LEU A 50 0.43 -2.61 6.75
CA LEU A 50 -0.58 -3.25 5.92
C LEU A 50 -1.95 -3.32 6.63
N GLN A 51 -1.98 -3.51 7.94
CA GLN A 51 -3.20 -3.41 8.76
C GLN A 51 -3.75 -1.98 8.80
N VAL A 52 -2.89 -0.96 8.95
CA VAL A 52 -3.31 0.45 8.81
C VAL A 52 -3.89 0.70 7.42
N MET A 53 -3.23 0.23 6.36
CA MET A 53 -3.73 0.36 4.99
C MET A 53 -5.12 -0.28 4.85
N ALA A 54 -5.29 -1.50 5.34
CA ALA A 54 -6.57 -2.20 5.34
C ALA A 54 -7.67 -1.37 6.04
N PHE A 55 -7.39 -0.87 7.23
CA PHE A 55 -8.30 -0.02 8.00
C PHE A 55 -8.65 1.29 7.27
N LEU A 56 -7.66 1.92 6.63
CA LEU A 56 -7.86 3.12 5.83
C LEU A 56 -8.75 2.81 4.61
N LEU A 57 -8.50 1.73 3.88
CA LEU A 57 -9.33 1.35 2.73
C LEU A 57 -10.79 1.10 3.12
N GLN A 58 -11.04 0.50 4.29
CA GLN A 58 -12.39 0.36 4.85
C GLN A 58 -13.06 1.71 5.17
N SER A 59 -12.27 2.73 5.49
CA SER A 59 -12.75 4.08 5.77
C SER A 59 -13.13 4.86 4.50
N TYR A 60 -12.73 4.39 3.31
CA TYR A 60 -12.89 5.09 2.03
C TYR A 60 -13.72 4.28 1.02
N PRO A 61 -15.03 4.08 1.23
CA PRO A 61 -15.84 3.16 0.42
C PRO A 61 -16.00 3.58 -1.05
N ASN A 62 -15.83 4.88 -1.37
CA ASN A 62 -15.96 5.42 -2.72
C ASN A 62 -14.61 5.65 -3.40
N LEU A 63 -13.54 5.05 -2.88
CA LEU A 63 -12.19 5.21 -3.42
C LEU A 63 -12.14 4.72 -4.87
N GLN A 64 -11.62 5.57 -5.77
CA GLN A 64 -11.50 5.28 -7.20
C GLN A 64 -10.05 5.05 -7.62
N THR A 65 -9.10 5.73 -6.97
CA THR A 65 -7.67 5.60 -7.26
C THR A 65 -6.90 5.37 -5.99
N LEU A 66 -6.09 4.32 -5.98
CA LEU A 66 -5.09 4.06 -4.94
C LEU A 66 -3.70 4.15 -5.54
N SER A 67 -2.79 4.86 -4.87
CA SER A 67 -1.37 4.86 -5.22
C SER A 67 -0.56 4.50 -3.98
N LEU A 68 0.17 3.40 -4.06
CA LEU A 68 1.04 2.87 -3.03
C LEU A 68 2.48 3.17 -3.41
N TRP A 69 3.22 3.79 -2.50
CA TRP A 69 4.65 3.96 -2.57
C TRP A 69 5.27 3.07 -1.51
N VAL A 70 5.93 2.00 -1.94
CA VAL A 70 6.59 1.04 -1.05
C VAL A 70 8.02 1.50 -0.81
N HIS A 71 8.36 1.66 0.47
CA HIS A 71 9.67 2.11 0.92
C HIS A 71 10.32 0.99 1.73
N TYR A 72 11.41 0.41 1.21
CA TYR A 72 12.22 -0.55 1.96
C TYR A 72 13.25 0.20 2.79
N ALA A 73 13.36 -0.18 4.07
CA ALA A 73 14.48 0.27 4.88
C ALA A 73 15.73 -0.52 4.48
N ILE A 74 16.87 0.15 4.37
CA ILE A 74 18.19 -0.47 4.09
C ILE A 74 18.68 -1.30 5.30
N THR A 75 17.90 -1.39 6.38
CA THR A 75 18.31 -2.07 7.61
C THR A 75 18.21 -3.59 7.45
N ASN A 76 19.35 -4.27 7.58
CA ASN A 76 19.58 -5.72 7.52
C ASN A 76 18.77 -6.55 8.56
N SER A 77 17.45 -6.55 8.50
CA SER A 77 16.60 -7.39 9.34
C SER A 77 15.92 -8.45 8.46
N PRO A 78 16.37 -9.72 8.49
CA PRO A 78 15.94 -10.77 7.57
C PRO A 78 14.69 -11.52 8.08
N THR A 79 13.72 -10.83 8.64
CA THR A 79 12.50 -11.46 9.17
C THR A 79 11.29 -10.89 8.46
N MET A 80 11.21 -11.20 7.17
CA MET A 80 10.03 -10.94 6.36
C MET A 80 9.07 -12.10 6.60
N GLU A 81 8.25 -12.00 7.64
CA GLU A 81 7.16 -12.95 7.85
C GLU A 81 6.19 -12.84 6.66
N ARG A 82 5.73 -14.00 6.16
CA ARG A 82 4.77 -14.06 5.06
C ARG A 82 3.46 -13.39 5.49
N TYR A 83 3.19 -12.20 4.98
CA TYR A 83 1.97 -11.47 5.31
C TYR A 83 0.87 -11.75 4.31
N CYS A 84 -0.28 -12.18 4.82
CA CYS A 84 -1.47 -12.42 4.01
C CYS A 84 -2.53 -11.37 4.37
N LEU A 85 -2.60 -10.29 3.58
CA LEU A 85 -3.63 -9.25 3.69
C LEU A 85 -5.07 -9.82 3.67
N SER A 86 -5.24 -10.97 3.03
CA SER A 86 -6.50 -11.72 2.94
C SER A 86 -7.10 -12.10 4.29
N LYS A 87 -6.30 -12.28 5.36
CA LYS A 87 -6.82 -12.66 6.69
C LYS A 87 -7.50 -11.49 7.42
N ASN A 88 -7.04 -10.27 7.20
CA ASN A 88 -7.52 -9.07 7.93
C ASN A 88 -8.61 -8.31 7.16
N LEU A 89 -8.73 -8.55 5.86
CA LEU A 89 -9.73 -7.92 5.01
C LEU A 89 -10.78 -8.95 4.61
N SER A 90 -11.92 -8.95 5.31
CA SER A 90 -13.14 -9.61 4.82
C SER A 90 -13.56 -8.90 3.53
N ALA A 91 -13.09 -9.46 2.41
CA ALA A 91 -12.78 -8.76 1.16
C ALA A 91 -14.00 -8.35 0.32
N LYS A 92 -15.20 -8.80 0.67
CA LYS A 92 -16.36 -8.59 -0.21
C LYS A 92 -16.95 -7.20 -0.03
N GLY A 93 -16.51 -6.28 -0.88
CA GLY A 93 -17.23 -5.05 -1.17
C GLY A 93 -16.60 -3.75 -0.70
N ILE A 94 -15.40 -3.80 -0.11
CA ILE A 94 -14.67 -2.61 0.34
C ILE A 94 -14.18 -1.79 -0.86
N LEU A 95 -13.78 -2.46 -1.95
CA LEU A 95 -13.13 -1.84 -3.11
C LEU A 95 -14.02 -1.77 -4.37
N LYS A 96 -15.36 -1.76 -4.20
CA LYS A 96 -16.33 -1.79 -5.33
C LYS A 96 -16.20 -0.65 -6.33
N HIS A 97 -15.62 0.47 -5.92
CA HIS A 97 -15.47 1.67 -6.74
C HIS A 97 -14.04 1.88 -7.23
N LEU A 98 -13.11 1.03 -6.82
CA LEU A 98 -11.70 1.15 -7.15
C LEU A 98 -11.49 0.81 -8.63
N LYS A 99 -11.00 1.79 -9.38
CA LYS A 99 -10.76 1.71 -10.83
C LYS A 99 -9.28 1.61 -11.17
N THR A 100 -8.44 2.23 -10.34
CA THR A 100 -7.00 2.32 -10.63
C THR A 100 -6.19 2.04 -9.38
N VAL A 101 -5.24 1.13 -9.51
CA VAL A 101 -4.21 0.86 -8.50
C VAL A 101 -2.85 1.14 -9.11
N LYS A 102 -2.02 1.91 -8.41
CA LYS A 102 -0.63 2.16 -8.78
C LYS A 102 0.26 1.70 -7.64
N ILE A 103 1.25 0.87 -7.93
CA ILE A 103 2.22 0.37 -6.95
C ILE A 103 3.61 0.80 -7.42
N HIS A 104 4.29 1.58 -6.61
CA HIS A 104 5.63 2.08 -6.87
C HIS A 104 6.63 1.45 -5.91
N GLY A 105 7.80 1.09 -6.43
CA GLY A 105 8.86 0.45 -5.65
C GLY A 105 8.52 -1.00 -5.33
N PHE A 106 8.05 -1.77 -6.30
CA PHE A 106 7.69 -3.18 -6.12
C PHE A 106 8.92 -4.09 -6.26
N ASP A 107 9.25 -4.86 -5.23
CA ASP A 107 10.40 -5.78 -5.18
C ASP A 107 10.01 -7.22 -5.60
N GLY A 108 8.71 -7.51 -5.72
CA GLY A 108 8.23 -8.78 -6.25
C GLY A 108 8.22 -9.92 -5.25
N THR A 109 8.21 -9.58 -3.96
CA THR A 109 8.12 -10.57 -2.89
C THR A 109 6.74 -11.24 -2.85
N GLU A 110 6.66 -12.46 -2.29
CA GLU A 110 5.39 -13.18 -2.15
C GLU A 110 4.31 -12.36 -1.41
N ALA A 111 4.70 -11.59 -0.39
CA ALA A 111 3.78 -10.73 0.35
C ALA A 111 3.19 -9.62 -0.54
N GLU A 112 3.98 -9.09 -1.47
CA GLU A 112 3.52 -8.06 -2.41
C GLU A 112 2.65 -8.65 -3.51
N LEU A 113 2.96 -9.87 -3.96
CA LEU A 113 2.10 -10.62 -4.87
C LEU A 113 0.75 -10.96 -4.22
N ASP A 114 0.72 -11.25 -2.92
CA ASP A 114 -0.53 -11.44 -2.16
C ASP A 114 -1.34 -10.14 -2.08
N VAL A 115 -0.69 -8.97 -1.96
CA VAL A 115 -1.36 -7.65 -2.05
C VAL A 115 -1.98 -7.44 -3.42
N VAL A 116 -1.22 -7.74 -4.48
CA VAL A 116 -1.71 -7.66 -5.87
C VAL A 116 -2.91 -8.58 -6.09
N ARG A 117 -2.80 -9.83 -5.64
CA ARG A 117 -3.89 -10.82 -5.72
C ARG A 117 -5.13 -10.33 -4.98
N TYR A 118 -4.96 -9.78 -3.78
CA TYR A 118 -6.05 -9.20 -3.01
C TYR A 118 -6.79 -8.10 -3.78
N PHE A 119 -6.07 -7.18 -4.43
CA PHE A 119 -6.71 -6.14 -5.24
C PHE A 119 -7.47 -6.71 -6.43
N LEU A 120 -6.90 -7.69 -7.12
CA LEU A 120 -7.54 -8.36 -8.26
C LEU A 120 -8.80 -9.13 -7.85
N GLU A 121 -8.81 -9.76 -6.67
CA GLU A 121 -9.96 -10.50 -6.15
C GLU A 121 -11.06 -9.61 -5.56
N SER A 122 -10.70 -8.44 -5.03
CA SER A 122 -11.61 -7.61 -4.23
C SER A 122 -12.21 -6.41 -4.99
N ALA A 123 -11.58 -5.98 -6.09
CA ALA A 123 -11.96 -4.79 -6.83
C ALA A 123 -12.65 -5.14 -8.17
N ASP A 124 -13.97 -5.37 -8.12
CA ASP A 124 -14.79 -5.75 -9.28
C ASP A 124 -14.74 -4.76 -10.46
N LYS A 125 -14.40 -3.49 -10.20
CA LYS A 125 -14.36 -2.41 -11.19
C LYS A 125 -12.95 -1.94 -11.53
N LEU A 126 -11.94 -2.74 -11.20
CA LEU A 126 -10.56 -2.40 -11.50
C LEU A 126 -10.35 -2.36 -13.02
N GLU A 127 -10.02 -1.19 -13.54
CA GLU A 127 -9.78 -0.95 -14.97
C GLU A 127 -8.28 -1.01 -15.28
N ASN A 128 -7.43 -0.47 -14.40
CA ASN A 128 -5.98 -0.40 -14.60
C ASN A 128 -5.20 -0.73 -13.31
N MET A 129 -4.14 -1.52 -13.45
CA MET A 129 -3.16 -1.76 -12.39
C MET A 129 -1.74 -1.50 -12.94
N ASP A 130 -1.11 -0.44 -12.44
CA ASP A 130 0.25 -0.06 -12.84
C ASP A 130 1.24 -0.49 -11.75
N ILE A 131 2.23 -1.31 -12.10
CA ILE A 131 3.29 -1.75 -11.16
C ILE A 131 4.63 -1.22 -11.67
N THR A 132 5.31 -0.42 -10.85
CA THR A 132 6.67 0.08 -11.11
C THR A 132 7.65 -0.65 -10.20
N LEU A 133 8.57 -1.40 -10.81
CA LEU A 133 9.57 -2.19 -10.11
C LEU A 133 10.56 -1.32 -9.34
N LEU A 134 11.06 -1.84 -8.22
CA LEU A 134 12.25 -1.30 -7.56
C LEU A 134 13.48 -1.63 -8.42
N ILE A 135 14.05 -0.61 -9.07
CA ILE A 135 15.31 -0.80 -9.79
C ILE A 135 16.46 -0.57 -8.80
N SER A 136 17.09 -1.65 -8.34
CA SER A 136 18.36 -1.55 -7.62
C SER A 136 19.44 -1.11 -8.61
N THR A 137 19.99 0.10 -8.47
CA THR A 137 21.16 0.53 -9.24
C THR A 137 22.41 -0.18 -8.71
N ALA A 138 22.55 -1.46 -9.05
CA ALA A 138 23.71 -2.27 -8.73
C ALA A 138 24.20 -2.97 -10.00
N GLN A 139 24.49 -2.19 -11.06
CA GLN A 139 25.31 -2.64 -12.19
C GLN A 139 25.74 -1.43 -13.05
N ARG A 140 26.83 -0.76 -12.63
CA ARG A 140 27.72 0.03 -13.50
C ARG A 140 29.02 0.35 -12.74
N SER A 141 29.79 -0.68 -12.40
CA SER A 141 31.21 -0.52 -12.04
C SER A 141 31.92 -1.89 -12.06
N SER A 142 32.00 -2.48 -13.25
CA SER A 142 33.00 -3.51 -13.55
C SER A 142 33.27 -3.51 -15.04
N GLU A 143 33.78 -2.37 -15.54
CA GLU A 143 34.72 -2.41 -16.65
C GLU A 143 36.09 -2.74 -16.04
N PRO A 144 36.78 -3.80 -16.47
CA PRO A 144 38.17 -3.98 -16.12
C PRO A 144 38.98 -2.91 -16.85
N ASN A 145 39.74 -2.12 -16.09
CA ASN A 145 40.78 -1.25 -16.65
C ASN A 145 41.85 -2.14 -17.30
N GLU A 146 41.71 -2.41 -18.60
CA GLU A 146 42.86 -2.72 -19.46
C GLU A 146 43.53 -1.40 -19.87
N TYR A 147 44.45 -0.90 -19.04
CA TYR A 147 45.50 0.01 -19.52
C TYR A 147 46.80 -0.19 -18.73
N LEU A 148 47.78 -0.74 -19.47
CA LEU A 148 49.25 -0.82 -19.30
C LEU A 148 49.83 -1.76 -18.24
#